data_AF-A0A3S0Z1J2-F1
#
_entry.id   AF-A0A3S0Z1J2-F1
#
_cell.length_a   1.000
_cell.length_b   1.000
_cell.length_c   1.000
_cell.angle_alpha   90.00
_cell.angle_beta   90.00
_cell.angle_gamma   90.00
#
_symmetry.space_group_name_H-M   'P 1'
#
loop_
_entity.id
_entity.type
_entity.pdbx_description
1 polymer ?
#
loop_
_entity_poly.entity_id
_entity_poly.type
_entity_poly.pdbx_seq_one_letter_code
_entity_poly.pdbx_strand_id
1 'polypeptide(L)'
;MSILVLADLHEGQLAGATAHVVAAAQAIGGDIDVLVAGEGVQAAADAAAKLEGVRTVRVADNAVYAHQLAEPLGALLVELAGDYTHVLASASTTGKNVLPRLAALKDVSQLSDVIGVESADTFQRSIYAGNAIATVKSDDTLKVLTVRTTAFDAVSDTGSATVETVDVVVENTQSRFVKEELAQSDRPELGGAKVVISGGRGMGNGDNFKLLNG
;
A
#
# COMPACT_ATOMS: atom_id res chain seq x y z
N MET A 1 -18.80 1.64 -9.45
CA MET A 1 -17.68 2.39 -8.87
C MET A 1 -16.65 1.36 -8.48
N SER A 2 -15.43 1.49 -8.98
CA SER A 2 -14.39 0.47 -8.79
C SER A 2 -13.15 1.10 -8.18
N ILE A 3 -12.49 0.34 -7.30
CA ILE A 3 -11.31 0.74 -6.53
C ILE A 3 -10.18 -0.24 -6.84
N LEU A 4 -8.99 0.29 -7.12
CA LEU A 4 -7.76 -0.51 -7.22
C LEU A 4 -6.91 -0.29 -5.98
N VAL A 5 -6.55 -1.35 -5.28
CA VAL A 5 -5.62 -1.34 -4.15
C VAL A 5 -4.28 -1.91 -4.60
N LEU A 6 -3.21 -1.13 -4.51
CA LEU A 6 -1.85 -1.64 -4.66
C LEU A 6 -1.47 -2.42 -3.40
N ALA A 7 -1.20 -3.71 -3.56
CA ALA A 7 -0.75 -4.57 -2.47
C ALA A 7 0.67 -4.20 -2.02
N ASP A 8 0.88 -4.16 -0.70
CA ASP A 8 2.22 -4.13 -0.14
C ASP A 8 2.81 -5.53 -0.12
N LEU A 9 4.05 -5.65 -0.60
CA LEU A 9 4.82 -6.88 -0.55
C LEU A 9 5.99 -6.73 0.42
N HIS A 10 6.27 -7.78 1.17
CA HIS A 10 7.45 -7.91 2.00
C HIS A 10 8.11 -9.25 1.71
N GLU A 11 9.33 -9.23 1.18
CA GLU A 11 10.06 -10.44 0.78
C GLU A 11 9.23 -11.37 -0.14
N GLY A 12 8.48 -10.78 -1.08
CA GLY A 12 7.60 -11.50 -2.02
C GLY A 12 6.29 -12.03 -1.41
N GLN A 13 6.04 -11.82 -0.12
CA GLN A 13 4.81 -12.17 0.57
C GLN A 13 3.86 -10.97 0.69
N LEU A 14 2.56 -11.23 0.74
CA LEU A 14 1.57 -10.20 1.00
C LEU A 14 1.74 -9.64 2.43
N ALA A 15 1.99 -8.34 2.55
CA ALA A 15 2.05 -7.69 3.85
C ALA A 15 0.63 -7.45 4.40
N GLY A 16 0.46 -7.65 5.71
CA GLY A 16 -0.81 -7.45 6.42
C GLY A 16 -1.38 -6.03 6.28
N ALA A 17 -0.52 -5.05 6.00
CA ALA A 17 -0.91 -3.68 5.64
C ALA A 17 -2.02 -3.64 4.57
N THR A 18 -1.97 -4.53 3.57
CA THR A 18 -2.94 -4.57 2.47
C THR A 18 -4.37 -4.79 2.97
N ALA A 19 -4.58 -5.64 4.00
CA ALA A 19 -5.90 -5.91 4.56
C ALA A 19 -6.53 -4.65 5.19
N HIS A 20 -5.72 -3.78 5.80
CA HIS A 20 -6.19 -2.50 6.33
C HIS A 20 -6.57 -1.51 5.22
N VAL A 21 -5.86 -1.53 4.09
CA VAL A 21 -6.21 -0.70 2.92
C VAL A 21 -7.50 -1.17 2.27
N VAL A 22 -7.73 -2.49 2.20
CA VAL A 22 -9.01 -3.06 1.74
C VAL A 22 -10.16 -2.61 2.65
N ALA A 23 -9.97 -2.54 3.97
CA ALA A 23 -11.00 -2.01 4.87
C ALA A 23 -11.31 -0.53 4.60
N ALA A 24 -10.30 0.30 4.31
CA ALA A 24 -10.52 1.68 3.89
C ALA A 24 -11.27 1.75 2.54
N ALA A 25 -10.96 0.85 1.60
CA ALA A 25 -11.68 0.72 0.33
C ALA A 25 -13.15 0.30 0.54
N GLN A 26 -13.44 -0.62 1.48
CA GLN A 26 -14.81 -1.00 1.84
C GLN A 26 -15.60 0.19 2.41
N ALA A 27 -14.95 1.06 3.20
CA ALA A 27 -15.57 2.26 3.74
C ALA A 27 -15.92 3.30 2.65
N ILE A 28 -15.17 3.34 1.54
CA ILE A 28 -15.51 4.12 0.34
C ILE A 28 -16.72 3.50 -0.39
N GLY A 29 -16.75 2.17 -0.45
CA GLY A 29 -17.76 1.37 -1.14
C GLY A 29 -17.43 1.09 -2.61
N GLY A 30 -18.19 0.19 -3.24
CA GLY A 30 -17.95 -0.24 -4.62
C GLY A 30 -17.11 -1.52 -4.72
N ASP A 31 -16.73 -1.87 -5.95
CA ASP A 31 -15.99 -3.10 -6.24
C ASP A 31 -14.48 -2.90 -6.01
N ILE A 32 -13.86 -3.80 -5.25
CA ILE A 32 -12.45 -3.70 -4.86
C ILE A 32 -11.62 -4.72 -5.62
N ASP A 33 -10.63 -4.24 -6.36
CA ASP A 33 -9.59 -5.07 -6.95
C ASP A 33 -8.26 -4.83 -6.25
N VAL A 34 -7.44 -5.87 -6.15
CA VAL A 34 -6.08 -5.76 -5.58
C VAL A 34 -5.05 -6.03 -6.67
N LEU A 35 -4.14 -5.09 -6.90
CA LEU A 35 -2.97 -5.28 -7.76
C LEU A 35 -1.82 -5.85 -6.96
N VAL A 36 -1.36 -7.04 -7.34
CA VAL A 36 -0.11 -7.65 -6.88
C VAL A 36 0.91 -7.55 -8.02
N ALA A 37 1.93 -6.71 -7.85
CA ALA A 37 2.97 -6.47 -8.83
C ALA A 37 4.36 -6.79 -8.26
N GLY A 38 5.11 -7.64 -8.93
CA GLY A 38 6.44 -8.11 -8.52
C GLY A 38 6.96 -9.22 -9.44
N GLU A 39 7.91 -10.02 -8.96
CA GLU A 39 8.42 -11.21 -9.65
C GLU A 39 8.14 -12.46 -8.79
N GLY A 40 7.54 -13.49 -9.38
CA GLY A 40 7.19 -14.73 -8.69
C GLY A 40 6.13 -14.55 -7.59
N VAL A 41 5.10 -13.76 -7.87
CA VAL A 41 4.15 -13.23 -6.85
C VAL A 41 2.89 -14.06 -6.64
N GLN A 42 2.80 -15.26 -7.23
CA GLN A 42 1.59 -16.10 -7.15
C GLN A 42 1.14 -16.35 -5.70
N ALA A 43 2.07 -16.62 -4.79
CA ALA A 43 1.74 -16.86 -3.37
C ALA A 43 1.10 -15.62 -2.71
N ALA A 44 1.59 -14.42 -3.01
CA ALA A 44 1.00 -13.17 -2.53
C ALA A 44 -0.38 -12.91 -3.18
N ALA A 45 -0.56 -13.27 -4.44
CA ALA A 45 -1.84 -13.19 -5.13
C ALA A 45 -2.89 -14.14 -4.52
N ASP A 46 -2.51 -15.37 -4.24
CA ASP A 46 -3.38 -16.37 -3.59
C ASP A 46 -3.77 -15.94 -2.16
N ALA A 47 -2.87 -15.25 -1.45
CA ALA A 47 -3.18 -14.65 -0.16
C ALA A 47 -4.14 -13.46 -0.31
N ALA A 48 -3.90 -12.57 -1.27
CA ALA A 48 -4.75 -11.41 -1.53
C ALA A 48 -6.17 -11.83 -1.94
N ALA A 49 -6.31 -12.96 -2.63
CA ALA A 49 -7.60 -13.49 -3.06
C ALA A 49 -8.49 -13.94 -1.88
N LYS A 50 -7.90 -14.15 -0.70
CA LYS A 50 -8.63 -14.51 0.52
C LYS A 50 -9.09 -13.30 1.31
N LEU A 51 -8.69 -12.08 0.95
CA LEU A 51 -9.13 -10.89 1.66
C LEU A 51 -10.63 -10.66 1.42
N GLU A 52 -11.39 -10.56 2.50
CA GLU A 52 -12.82 -10.31 2.46
C GLU A 52 -13.14 -8.99 1.74
N GLY A 53 -14.11 -9.02 0.84
CA GLY A 53 -14.54 -7.87 0.03
C GLY A 53 -13.70 -7.59 -1.22
N VAL A 54 -12.61 -8.32 -1.44
CA VAL A 54 -11.88 -8.27 -2.73
C VAL A 54 -12.67 -9.07 -3.78
N ARG A 55 -12.92 -8.44 -4.93
CA ARG A 55 -13.59 -9.04 -6.08
C ARG A 55 -12.59 -9.77 -6.98
N THR A 56 -11.51 -9.09 -7.34
CA THR A 56 -10.49 -9.61 -8.27
C THR A 56 -9.08 -9.23 -7.83
N VAL A 57 -8.15 -10.17 -7.89
CA VAL A 57 -6.71 -9.94 -7.75
C VAL A 57 -6.10 -9.85 -9.15
N ARG A 58 -5.58 -8.68 -9.48
CA ARG A 58 -4.84 -8.39 -10.71
C ARG A 58 -3.35 -8.72 -10.47
N VAL A 59 -2.76 -9.58 -11.29
CA VAL A 59 -1.37 -10.05 -11.10
C VAL A 59 -0.48 -9.58 -12.23
N ALA A 60 0.45 -8.68 -11.90
CA ALA A 60 1.53 -8.24 -12.80
C ALA A 60 2.84 -8.90 -12.37
N ASP A 61 3.07 -10.13 -12.83
CA ASP A 61 4.26 -10.92 -12.51
C ASP A 61 5.33 -10.75 -13.60
N ASN A 62 6.33 -9.91 -13.32
CA ASN A 62 7.44 -9.62 -14.22
C ASN A 62 8.66 -9.09 -13.45
N ALA A 63 9.86 -9.47 -13.91
CA ALA A 63 11.14 -9.02 -13.34
C ALA A 63 11.29 -7.49 -13.26
N VAL A 64 10.66 -6.72 -14.15
CA VAL A 64 10.68 -5.25 -14.08
C VAL A 64 10.03 -4.69 -12.80
N TYR A 65 9.12 -5.46 -12.20
CA TYR A 65 8.41 -5.09 -10.97
C TYR A 65 9.03 -5.68 -9.70
N ALA A 66 10.09 -6.50 -9.80
CA ALA A 66 10.69 -7.23 -8.67
C ALA A 66 11.02 -6.35 -7.45
N HIS A 67 11.50 -5.13 -7.70
CA HIS A 67 11.90 -4.16 -6.66
C HIS A 67 10.93 -2.97 -6.53
N GLN A 68 9.75 -3.07 -7.16
CA GLN A 68 8.67 -2.08 -7.07
C GLN A 68 9.12 -0.62 -7.27
N LEU A 69 10.03 -0.40 -8.24
CA LEU A 69 10.52 0.94 -8.57
C LEU A 69 9.36 1.85 -9.03
N ALA A 70 9.42 3.12 -8.63
CA ALA A 70 8.34 4.09 -8.87
C ALA A 70 8.01 4.25 -10.36
N GLU A 71 9.02 4.22 -11.22
CA GLU A 71 8.90 4.50 -12.64
C GLU A 71 8.06 3.45 -13.38
N PRO A 72 8.42 2.15 -13.37
CA PRO A 72 7.63 1.12 -14.02
C PRO A 72 6.30 0.87 -13.31
N LEU A 73 6.28 0.88 -11.96
CA LEU A 73 5.06 0.58 -11.20
C LEU A 73 4.03 1.71 -11.30
N GLY A 74 4.47 2.98 -11.27
CA GLY A 74 3.60 4.12 -11.50
C GLY A 74 3.02 4.15 -12.91
N ALA A 75 3.81 3.76 -13.91
CA ALA A 75 3.34 3.66 -15.29
C ALA A 75 2.36 2.48 -15.50
N LEU A 76 2.61 1.32 -14.89
CA LEU A 76 1.65 0.22 -14.85
C LEU A 76 0.30 0.68 -14.27
N LEU A 77 0.32 1.40 -13.16
CA LEU A 77 -0.91 1.95 -12.56
C LEU A 77 -1.60 2.96 -13.48
N VAL A 78 -0.86 3.74 -14.28
CA VAL A 78 -1.46 4.66 -15.26
C VAL A 78 -2.25 3.90 -16.33
N GLU A 79 -1.73 2.77 -16.82
CA GLU A 79 -2.41 1.92 -17.79
C GLU A 79 -3.69 1.32 -17.20
N LEU A 80 -3.64 0.87 -15.94
CA LEU A 80 -4.78 0.23 -15.27
C LEU A 80 -5.84 1.21 -14.77
N ALA A 81 -5.46 2.42 -14.35
CA ALA A 81 -6.33 3.36 -13.65
C ALA A 81 -7.56 3.83 -14.44
N GLY A 82 -7.60 3.64 -15.76
CA GLY A 82 -8.75 4.02 -16.60
C GLY A 82 -10.06 3.31 -16.24
N ASP A 83 -9.97 2.12 -15.65
CA ASP A 83 -11.13 1.31 -15.23
C ASP A 83 -11.59 1.63 -13.79
N TYR A 84 -10.89 2.51 -13.09
CA TYR A 84 -11.07 2.77 -11.67
C TYR A 84 -11.38 4.23 -11.37
N THR A 85 -12.13 4.42 -10.29
CA THR A 85 -12.44 5.75 -9.74
C THR A 85 -11.53 6.12 -8.57
N HIS A 86 -10.88 5.11 -7.99
CA HIS A 86 -10.02 5.22 -6.82
C HIS A 86 -8.81 4.33 -6.99
N VAL A 87 -7.62 4.83 -6.61
CA VAL A 87 -6.41 4.02 -6.46
C VAL A 87 -5.85 4.27 -5.07
N LEU A 88 -5.72 3.19 -4.29
CA LEU A 88 -5.29 3.22 -2.91
C LEU A 88 -3.99 2.42 -2.76
N ALA A 89 -3.14 2.84 -1.83
CA ALA A 89 -2.07 2.02 -1.28
C ALA A 89 -1.94 2.31 0.21
N SER A 90 -1.18 1.51 0.95
CA SER A 90 -0.84 1.94 2.31
C SER A 90 0.09 3.16 2.26
N ALA A 91 0.15 3.88 3.37
CA ALA A 91 1.13 4.94 3.59
C ALA A 91 2.54 4.38 3.88
N SER A 92 2.93 3.26 3.26
CA SER A 92 4.26 2.64 3.30
C SER A 92 5.31 3.43 2.50
N THR A 93 6.56 2.98 2.55
CA THR A 93 7.64 3.50 1.69
C THR A 93 7.25 3.39 0.22
N THR A 94 6.77 2.23 -0.23
CA THR A 94 6.35 1.99 -1.61
C THR A 94 5.14 2.84 -1.98
N GLY A 95 4.07 2.82 -1.17
CA GLY A 95 2.85 3.57 -1.46
C GLY A 95 3.09 5.09 -1.54
N LYS A 96 3.89 5.65 -0.62
CA LYS A 96 4.29 7.07 -0.63
C LYS A 96 5.24 7.42 -1.78
N ASN A 97 5.94 6.45 -2.35
CA ASN A 97 6.85 6.63 -3.46
C ASN A 97 6.12 6.58 -4.83
N VAL A 98 5.19 5.63 -4.98
CA VAL A 98 4.52 5.32 -6.25
C VAL A 98 3.27 6.19 -6.50
N LEU A 99 2.40 6.36 -5.50
CA LEU A 99 1.07 6.97 -5.70
C LEU A 99 1.14 8.45 -6.09
N PRO A 100 2.03 9.29 -5.52
CA PRO A 100 2.19 10.66 -5.99
C PRO A 100 2.64 10.75 -7.45
N ARG A 101 3.43 9.78 -7.94
CA ARG A 101 3.83 9.72 -9.35
C ARG A 101 2.63 9.39 -10.25
N LEU A 102 1.82 8.41 -9.87
CA LEU A 102 0.56 8.11 -10.58
C LEU A 102 -0.33 9.35 -10.66
N ALA A 103 -0.54 10.03 -9.53
CA ALA A 103 -1.39 11.21 -9.47
C ALA A 103 -0.89 12.33 -10.39
N ALA A 104 0.42 12.59 -10.39
CA ALA A 104 1.03 13.57 -11.30
C ALA A 104 0.87 13.18 -12.79
N LEU A 105 1.02 11.90 -13.15
CA LEU A 105 0.86 11.43 -14.52
C LEU A 105 -0.61 11.46 -15.01
N LYS A 106 -1.58 11.40 -14.09
CA LYS A 106 -3.01 11.52 -14.38
C LYS A 106 -3.57 12.93 -14.18
N ASP A 107 -2.71 13.89 -13.81
CA ASP A 107 -3.08 15.28 -13.52
C ASP A 107 -4.20 15.40 -12.46
N VAL A 108 -4.06 14.66 -11.35
CA VAL A 108 -4.98 14.68 -10.19
C VAL A 108 -4.22 14.85 -8.88
N SER A 109 -4.94 15.19 -7.81
CA SER A 109 -4.36 15.34 -6.48
C SER A 109 -4.15 14.00 -5.79
N GLN A 110 -3.03 13.87 -5.07
CA GLN A 110 -2.78 12.75 -4.16
C GLN A 110 -3.14 13.15 -2.72
N LEU A 111 -4.02 12.41 -2.06
CA LEU A 111 -4.33 12.61 -0.64
C LEU A 111 -3.55 11.61 0.20
N SER A 112 -2.57 12.12 0.96
CA SER A 112 -1.66 11.27 1.71
C SER A 112 -2.15 10.94 3.12
N ASP A 113 -1.88 9.71 3.55
CA ASP A 113 -2.00 9.26 4.94
C ASP A 113 -3.42 9.49 5.51
N VAL A 114 -4.42 9.06 4.74
CA VAL A 114 -5.84 9.09 5.08
C VAL A 114 -6.10 8.24 6.31
N ILE A 115 -6.86 8.79 7.25
CA ILE A 115 -7.22 8.17 8.54
C ILE A 115 -8.73 7.92 8.67
N GLY A 116 -9.53 8.37 7.71
CA GLY A 116 -10.98 8.23 7.75
C GLY A 116 -11.64 8.55 6.42
N VAL A 117 -12.81 7.95 6.19
CA VAL A 117 -13.62 8.11 4.97
C VAL A 117 -14.99 8.63 5.41
N GLU A 118 -15.37 9.83 4.95
CA GLU A 118 -16.70 10.42 5.20
C GLU A 118 -17.69 10.07 4.07
N SER A 119 -17.17 10.03 2.84
CA SER A 119 -17.88 9.66 1.62
C SER A 119 -16.89 9.20 0.56
N ALA A 120 -17.38 8.75 -0.59
CA ALA A 120 -16.54 8.36 -1.72
C ALA A 120 -15.68 9.50 -2.32
N ASP A 121 -15.86 10.74 -1.90
CA ASP A 121 -15.07 11.88 -2.37
C ASP A 121 -14.50 12.74 -1.23
N THR A 122 -14.74 12.37 0.04
CA THR A 122 -14.37 13.17 1.21
C THR A 122 -13.68 12.31 2.26
N PHE A 123 -12.47 12.74 2.64
CA PHE A 123 -11.54 11.97 3.46
C PHE A 123 -10.97 12.80 4.61
N GLN A 124 -10.61 12.14 5.71
CA GLN A 124 -9.91 12.77 6.82
C GLN A 124 -8.43 12.41 6.79
N ARG A 125 -7.56 13.37 7.11
CA ARG A 125 -6.11 13.14 7.29
C ARG A 125 -5.53 14.00 8.40
N SER A 126 -4.51 13.49 9.07
CA SER A 126 -3.74 14.26 10.05
C SER A 126 -2.80 15.25 9.37
N ILE A 127 -2.72 16.46 9.91
CA ILE A 127 -1.73 17.49 9.54
C ILE A 127 -1.04 18.03 10.81
N TYR A 128 0.02 18.83 10.64
CA TYR A 128 0.78 19.40 11.76
C TYR A 128 1.22 18.35 12.80
N ALA A 129 1.80 17.24 12.33
CA ALA A 129 2.23 16.12 13.18
C ALA A 129 1.11 15.53 14.07
N GLY A 130 -0.13 15.53 13.58
CA GLY A 130 -1.28 14.98 14.29
C GLY A 130 -2.05 15.97 15.15
N ASN A 131 -1.62 17.24 15.22
CA ASN A 131 -2.29 18.26 16.04
C ASN A 131 -3.62 18.76 15.45
N ALA A 132 -3.88 18.50 14.16
CA ALA A 132 -5.15 18.82 13.53
C ALA A 132 -5.56 17.72 12.54
N ILE A 133 -6.88 17.57 12.37
CA ILE A 133 -7.49 16.70 11.37
C ILE A 133 -8.09 17.60 10.30
N ALA A 134 -7.68 17.39 9.05
CA ALA A 134 -8.25 18.05 7.89
C ALA A 134 -9.24 17.10 7.21
N THR A 135 -10.46 17.57 6.98
CA THR A 135 -11.44 16.93 6.11
C THR A 135 -11.30 17.52 4.71
N VAL A 136 -10.96 16.69 3.74
CA VAL A 136 -10.63 17.09 2.37
C VAL A 136 -11.60 16.42 1.41
N LYS A 137 -12.32 17.23 0.64
CA LYS A 137 -13.11 16.77 -0.50
C LYS A 137 -12.28 16.88 -1.78
N SER A 138 -12.29 15.83 -2.61
CA SER A 138 -11.63 15.82 -3.92
C SER A 138 -12.68 15.77 -5.03
N ASP A 139 -12.64 16.79 -5.90
CA ASP A 139 -13.48 16.88 -7.09
C ASP A 139 -12.85 16.19 -8.32
N ASP A 140 -11.64 15.62 -8.17
CA ASP A 140 -10.93 14.91 -9.23
C ASP A 140 -11.71 13.64 -9.65
N THR A 141 -11.65 13.27 -10.93
CA THR A 141 -12.33 12.07 -11.44
C THR A 141 -11.73 10.78 -10.87
N LEU A 142 -10.40 10.79 -10.64
CA LEU A 142 -9.65 9.71 -10.02
C LEU A 142 -9.14 10.14 -8.65
N LYS A 143 -9.55 9.43 -7.59
CA LYS A 143 -9.04 9.66 -6.22
C LYS A 143 -7.81 8.80 -5.99
N VAL A 144 -6.65 9.44 -5.82
CA VAL A 144 -5.40 8.73 -5.52
C VAL A 144 -5.02 8.93 -4.05
N LEU A 145 -5.05 7.86 -3.26
CA LEU A 145 -4.95 7.93 -1.81
C LEU A 145 -3.82 7.04 -1.28
N THR A 146 -3.15 7.48 -0.22
CA THR A 146 -2.43 6.56 0.67
C THR A 146 -3.13 6.48 2.01
N VAL A 147 -3.21 5.28 2.58
CA VAL A 147 -4.03 4.97 3.76
C VAL A 147 -3.13 4.70 4.96
N ARG A 148 -3.43 5.32 6.10
CA ARG A 148 -2.82 4.98 7.37
C ARG A 148 -3.40 3.65 7.86
N THR A 149 -2.61 2.59 7.78
CA THR A 149 -3.06 1.23 8.10
C THR A 149 -3.57 1.08 9.54
N THR A 150 -2.97 1.80 10.49
CA THR A 150 -3.39 1.78 11.90
C THR A 150 -4.72 2.47 12.19
N ALA A 151 -5.32 3.15 11.21
CA ALA A 151 -6.61 3.83 11.35
C ALA A 151 -7.82 2.94 10.95
N PHE A 152 -7.57 1.77 10.37
CA PHE A 152 -8.61 0.85 9.89
C PHE A 152 -8.30 -0.55 10.43
N ASP A 153 -9.32 -1.30 10.84
CA ASP A 153 -9.13 -2.70 11.22
C ASP A 153 -8.91 -3.56 9.97
N ALA A 154 -8.05 -4.58 10.05
CA ALA A 154 -7.81 -5.48 8.93
C ALA A 154 -9.07 -6.28 8.59
N VAL A 155 -9.35 -6.44 7.30
CA VAL A 155 -10.39 -7.38 6.84
C VAL A 155 -9.98 -8.83 7.12
N SER A 156 -10.97 -9.73 7.17
CA SER A 156 -10.72 -11.15 7.41
C SER A 156 -10.23 -11.89 6.16
N ASP A 157 -9.55 -13.02 6.36
CA ASP A 157 -9.08 -13.89 5.27
C ASP A 157 -10.15 -14.94 4.88
N THR A 158 -11.39 -14.49 4.66
CA THR A 158 -12.55 -15.36 4.33
C THR A 158 -13.09 -15.17 2.91
N GLY A 159 -12.46 -14.30 2.13
CA GLY A 159 -12.78 -14.01 0.73
C GLY A 159 -12.39 -15.12 -0.24
N SER A 160 -12.83 -14.95 -1.49
CA SER A 160 -12.59 -15.89 -2.59
C SER A 160 -12.57 -15.15 -3.94
N ALA A 161 -11.72 -14.15 -4.05
CA ALA A 161 -11.59 -13.33 -5.26
C ALA A 161 -11.06 -14.14 -6.46
N THR A 162 -11.42 -13.73 -7.68
CA THR A 162 -10.80 -14.29 -8.89
C THR A 162 -9.37 -13.76 -9.03
N VAL A 163 -8.44 -14.58 -9.54
CA VAL A 163 -7.08 -14.14 -9.86
C VAL A 163 -6.96 -14.00 -11.36
N GLU A 164 -6.53 -12.84 -11.83
CA GLU A 164 -6.43 -12.48 -13.25
C GLU A 164 -5.06 -11.88 -13.57
N THR A 165 -4.43 -12.38 -14.63
CA THR A 165 -3.12 -11.89 -15.08
C THR A 165 -3.25 -10.54 -15.79
N VAL A 166 -2.27 -9.68 -15.57
CA VAL A 166 -2.08 -8.41 -16.27
C VAL A 166 -0.86 -8.53 -17.18
N ASP A 167 -1.10 -8.53 -18.49
CA ASP A 167 -0.03 -8.66 -19.51
C ASP A 167 0.74 -7.34 -19.75
N VAL A 168 0.37 -6.26 -19.07
CA VAL A 168 1.00 -4.95 -19.21
C VAL A 168 2.38 -4.94 -18.55
N VAL A 169 3.40 -4.82 -19.39
CA VAL A 169 4.80 -4.68 -18.96
C VAL A 169 5.30 -3.30 -19.36
N VAL A 170 5.70 -2.49 -18.38
CA VAL A 170 6.30 -1.18 -18.63
C VAL A 170 7.77 -1.20 -18.24
N GLU A 171 8.64 -1.15 -19.25
CA GLU A 171 10.09 -1.16 -19.08
C GLU A 171 10.59 0.06 -18.30
N ASN A 172 11.60 -0.14 -17.44
CA ASN A 172 12.29 0.95 -16.76
C ASN A 172 13.64 1.26 -17.44
N THR A 173 13.72 2.44 -18.06
CA THR A 173 14.96 2.93 -18.70
C THR A 173 15.64 4.05 -17.93
N GLN A 174 15.03 4.55 -16.85
CA GLN A 174 15.49 5.73 -16.11
C GLN A 174 16.35 5.36 -14.90
N SER A 175 16.00 4.27 -14.23
CA SER A 175 16.67 3.80 -13.03
C SER A 175 16.81 2.28 -13.05
N ARG A 176 17.71 1.76 -12.22
CA ARG A 176 17.85 0.33 -11.98
C ARG A 176 18.13 0.07 -10.51
N PHE A 177 17.57 -1.02 -10.01
CA PHE A 177 17.96 -1.54 -8.72
C PHE A 177 19.40 -2.07 -8.79
N VAL A 178 20.21 -1.77 -7.78
CA VAL A 178 21.60 -2.24 -7.70
C VAL A 178 21.82 -3.14 -6.48
N LYS A 179 21.34 -2.70 -5.31
CA LYS A 179 21.50 -3.42 -4.05
C LYS A 179 20.50 -2.89 -3.01
N GLU A 180 20.09 -3.77 -2.11
CA GLU A 180 19.50 -3.42 -0.82
C GLU A 180 20.27 -4.09 0.33
N GLU A 181 20.26 -3.47 1.50
CA GLU A 181 20.79 -4.04 2.74
C GLU A 181 19.68 -4.04 3.78
N LEU A 182 19.00 -5.18 3.90
CA LEU A 182 17.92 -5.35 4.86
C LEU A 182 18.47 -5.67 6.26
N ALA A 183 17.90 -5.02 7.27
CA ALA A 183 18.21 -5.34 8.65
C ALA A 183 17.62 -6.70 9.02
N GLN A 184 18.47 -7.71 9.18
CA GLN A 184 18.04 -9.02 9.67
C GLN A 184 17.68 -8.93 11.15
N SER A 185 16.48 -9.41 11.49
CA SER A 185 15.96 -9.40 12.85
C SER A 185 15.00 -10.57 13.03
N ASP A 186 15.21 -11.36 14.08
CA ASP A 186 14.28 -12.43 14.48
C ASP A 186 12.99 -11.88 15.13
N ARG A 187 12.90 -10.56 15.30
CA ARG A 187 11.73 -9.89 15.90
C ARG A 187 10.61 -9.72 14.89
N PRO A 188 9.36 -9.66 15.36
CA PRO A 188 8.25 -9.20 14.54
C PRO A 188 8.57 -7.85 13.89
N GLU A 189 8.09 -7.67 12.66
CA GLU A 189 8.13 -6.39 11.95
C GLU A 189 7.44 -5.29 12.79
N LEU A 190 8.04 -4.10 12.82
CA LEU A 190 7.65 -3.03 13.75
C LEU A 190 6.23 -2.52 13.50
N GLY A 191 5.84 -2.35 12.24
CA GLY A 191 4.50 -1.93 11.83
C GLY A 191 3.38 -2.89 12.27
N GLY A 192 3.68 -4.19 12.40
CA GLY A 192 2.75 -5.22 12.87
C GLY A 192 2.89 -5.63 14.35
N ALA A 193 3.85 -5.05 15.11
CA ALA A 193 4.13 -5.46 16.48
C ALA A 193 3.01 -5.05 17.46
N LYS A 194 2.48 -6.02 18.23
CA LYS A 194 1.45 -5.75 19.27
C LYS A 194 1.98 -4.95 20.46
N VAL A 195 3.25 -5.16 20.81
CA VAL A 195 3.93 -4.50 21.92
C VAL A 195 5.28 -4.02 21.42
N VAL A 196 5.56 -2.73 21.63
CA VAL A 196 6.81 -2.10 21.25
C VAL A 196 7.51 -1.57 22.49
N ILE A 197 8.73 -2.05 22.72
CA ILE A 197 9.64 -1.48 23.73
C ILE A 197 10.62 -0.58 22.98
N SER A 198 10.58 0.73 23.24
CA SER A 198 11.40 1.71 22.54
C SER A 198 12.46 2.34 23.45
N GLY A 199 13.64 2.62 22.88
CA GLY A 199 14.75 3.30 23.55
C GLY A 199 15.19 4.51 22.74
N GLY A 200 15.56 5.59 23.42
CA GLY A 200 16.02 6.83 22.79
C GLY A 200 17.38 7.28 23.30
N ARG A 201 17.67 8.58 23.18
CA ARG A 201 18.93 9.20 23.66
C ARG A 201 19.25 8.87 25.13
N GLY A 202 18.24 8.66 25.97
CA GLY A 202 18.39 8.28 27.37
C GLY A 202 19.07 6.92 27.61
N MET A 203 19.18 6.07 26.58
CA MET A 203 19.96 4.82 26.66
C MET A 203 21.47 5.09 26.71
N GLY A 204 21.94 6.29 26.39
CA GLY A 204 23.34 6.70 26.48
C GLY A 204 24.24 6.14 25.37
N ASN A 205 24.19 4.84 25.09
CA ASN A 205 24.95 4.17 24.02
C ASN A 205 24.18 2.97 23.45
N GLY A 206 24.73 2.38 22.36
CA GLY A 206 24.13 1.22 21.69
C GLY A 206 24.14 -0.07 22.51
N ASP A 207 25.11 -0.27 23.41
CA ASP A 207 25.18 -1.47 24.24
C ASP A 207 23.99 -1.58 25.20
N ASN A 208 23.49 -0.45 25.70
CA ASN A 208 22.36 -0.43 26.61
C ASN A 208 21.04 -0.82 25.94
N PHE A 209 20.93 -0.82 24.60
CA PHE A 209 19.73 -1.34 23.91
C PHE A 209 19.51 -2.83 24.16
N LYS A 210 20.55 -3.59 24.57
CA LYS A 210 20.42 -4.98 25.00
C LYS A 210 19.46 -5.14 26.19
N LEU A 211 19.26 -4.11 27.00
CA LEU A 211 18.29 -4.11 28.10
C LEU A 211 16.83 -4.14 27.63
N LEU A 212 16.57 -3.75 26.38
CA LEU A 212 15.25 -3.79 25.76
C LEU A 212 14.98 -5.12 25.06
N ASN A 213 16.01 -5.96 24.94
CA ASN A 213 15.90 -7.31 24.43
C ASN A 213 15.45 -8.17 25.62
N GLY A 214 14.13 -8.43 25.69
CA GLY A 214 13.58 -9.38 26.67
C GLY A 214 14.18 -10.77 26.55
#